data_AF-A0A845PXH6-F1
#
_entry.id   AF-A0A845PXH6-F1
#
_cell.length_a   1.000
_cell.length_b   1.000
_cell.length_c   1.000
_cell.angle_alpha   90.00
_cell.angle_beta   90.00
_cell.angle_gamma   90.00
#
_symmetry.space_group_name_H-M   'P 1'
#
loop_
_entity.id
_entity.type
_entity.pdbx_description
1 polymer ?
#
loop_
_entity_poly.entity_id
_entity_poly.type
_entity_poly.pdbx_seq_one_letter_code
_entity_poly.pdbx_strand_id
1 'polypeptide(L)'
;ASPRFPQVAPGVLVADMGQFVLVLEHVRGKFRVKLGQKSEPSLGIMDSQNIRCGNIRSLKRFDGYKKIKGIKRHVVVDKNGFLIAIMVTMANIHDSKAVILIMRVLKEMLCGIIVILADGGYRGEIVDMVKKGFGYIIQVVLRPDKQKNNFQPIHKRWIIE
;
A
#
# COMPACT_ATOMS: atom_id res chain seq x y z
N ALA A 1 -0.60 -30.52 4.65
CA ALA A 1 -1.89 -29.80 4.76
C ALA A 1 -1.78 -28.54 3.90
N SER A 2 -2.58 -28.42 2.85
CA SER A 2 -2.56 -27.27 1.96
C SER A 2 -2.91 -25.99 2.74
N PRO A 3 -2.19 -24.87 2.55
CA PRO A 3 -2.53 -23.63 3.23
C PRO A 3 -3.93 -23.20 2.77
N ARG A 4 -4.84 -23.09 3.74
CA ARG A 4 -6.23 -22.71 3.51
C ARG A 4 -6.25 -21.19 3.32
N PHE A 5 -6.43 -20.74 2.08
CA PHE A 5 -6.47 -19.31 1.73
C PHE A 5 -7.60 -18.60 2.49
N PRO A 6 -7.36 -17.42 3.09
CA PRO A 6 -8.44 -16.62 3.66
C PRO A 6 -9.34 -16.11 2.53
N GLN A 7 -10.66 -16.29 2.68
CA GLN A 7 -11.64 -15.68 1.77
C GLN A 7 -11.49 -14.17 1.82
N VAL A 8 -11.04 -13.60 0.71
CA VAL A 8 -10.94 -12.16 0.51
C VAL A 8 -12.34 -11.59 0.31
N ALA A 9 -12.66 -10.46 0.97
CA ALA A 9 -13.95 -9.80 0.84
C ALA A 9 -14.27 -9.47 -0.64
N PRO A 10 -15.55 -9.58 -1.08
CA PRO A 10 -15.92 -9.31 -2.47
C PRO A 10 -15.52 -7.89 -2.88
N GLY A 11 -14.77 -7.78 -4.00
CA GLY A 11 -14.28 -6.51 -4.54
C GLY A 11 -12.85 -6.13 -4.18
N VAL A 12 -12.12 -7.00 -3.49
CA VAL A 12 -10.68 -6.84 -3.21
C VAL A 12 -9.92 -7.92 -3.98
N LEU A 13 -9.03 -7.49 -4.88
CA LEU A 13 -8.07 -8.39 -5.52
C LEU A 13 -6.74 -8.20 -4.81
N VAL A 14 -6.42 -9.13 -3.93
CA VAL A 14 -5.05 -9.31 -3.43
C VAL A 14 -4.32 -10.09 -4.51
N ALA A 15 -3.18 -9.58 -4.99
CA ALA A 15 -2.33 -10.36 -5.89
C ALA A 15 -2.05 -11.71 -5.23
N ASP A 16 -2.18 -12.80 -5.99
CA ASP A 16 -1.88 -14.14 -5.50
C ASP A 16 -0.56 -14.12 -4.72
N MET A 17 -0.58 -14.60 -3.47
CA MET A 17 0.57 -14.73 -2.57
C MET A 17 1.49 -15.87 -3.03
N GLY A 18 1.58 -16.06 -4.35
CA GLY A 18 2.33 -17.10 -5.02
C GLY A 18 3.80 -16.72 -5.22
N GLN A 19 4.43 -17.39 -6.18
CA GLN A 19 5.87 -17.33 -6.43
C GLN A 19 6.42 -15.92 -6.65
N PHE A 20 5.63 -14.98 -7.17
CA PHE A 20 6.06 -13.61 -7.44
C PHE A 20 6.42 -12.83 -6.17
N VAL A 21 5.68 -13.03 -5.06
CA VAL A 21 5.98 -12.36 -3.79
C VAL A 21 7.32 -12.82 -3.24
N LEU A 22 7.58 -14.13 -3.29
CA LEU A 22 8.85 -14.73 -2.86
C LEU A 22 10.03 -14.25 -3.72
N VAL A 23 9.85 -14.18 -5.05
CA VAL A 23 10.87 -13.67 -5.95
C VAL A 23 11.15 -12.19 -5.66
N LEU A 24 10.12 -11.37 -5.50
CA LEU A 24 10.25 -9.95 -5.17
C LEU A 24 10.97 -9.76 -3.84
N GLU A 25 10.61 -10.53 -2.82
CA GLU A 25 11.26 -10.50 -1.52
C GLU A 25 12.76 -10.85 -1.61
N HIS A 26 13.10 -11.93 -2.32
CA HIS A 26 14.49 -12.36 -2.46
C HIS A 26 15.33 -11.37 -3.25
N VAL A 27 14.79 -10.86 -4.36
CA VAL A 27 15.45 -9.85 -5.20
C VAL A 27 15.65 -8.56 -4.39
N ARG A 28 14.60 -8.06 -3.72
CA ARG A 28 14.66 -6.90 -2.84
C ARG A 28 15.72 -7.08 -1.76
N GLY A 29 15.73 -8.22 -1.07
CA GLY A 29 16.70 -8.54 -0.03
C GLY A 29 18.14 -8.47 -0.54
N LYS A 30 18.43 -9.07 -1.70
CA LYS A 30 19.75 -9.03 -2.34
C LYS A 30 20.21 -7.62 -2.68
N PHE A 31 19.34 -6.80 -3.28
CA PHE A 31 19.69 -5.42 -3.63
C PHE A 31 19.91 -4.57 -2.38
N ARG A 32 19.11 -4.77 -1.32
CA ARG A 32 19.30 -4.05 -0.05
C ARG A 32 20.64 -4.39 0.61
N VAL A 33 21.03 -5.66 0.62
CA VAL A 33 22.34 -6.08 1.13
C VAL A 33 23.48 -5.47 0.31
N LYS A 34 23.36 -5.43 -1.03
CA LYS A 34 24.34 -4.74 -1.90
C LYS A 34 24.47 -3.25 -1.60
N LEU A 35 23.40 -2.61 -1.14
CA LEU A 35 23.39 -1.20 -0.71
C LEU A 35 23.86 -1.01 0.74
N GLY A 36 24.38 -2.05 1.41
CA GLY A 36 24.82 -2.00 2.81
C GLY A 36 23.67 -1.92 3.82
N GLN A 37 22.47 -2.36 3.44
CA GLN A 37 21.26 -2.31 4.27
C GLN A 37 20.86 -3.72 4.73
N LYS A 38 20.04 -3.80 5.78
CA LYS A 38 19.38 -5.07 6.16
C LYS A 38 18.50 -5.58 5.02
N SER A 39 18.51 -6.90 4.80
CA SER A 39 17.70 -7.58 3.78
C SER A 39 16.22 -7.23 3.90
N GLU A 40 15.69 -7.23 5.13
CA GLU A 40 14.32 -6.85 5.43
C GLU A 40 14.16 -5.34 5.63
N PRO A 41 13.13 -4.71 5.05
CA PRO A 41 12.81 -3.31 5.27
C PRO A 41 12.02 -3.12 6.58
N SER A 42 12.45 -2.16 7.40
CA SER A 42 11.71 -1.75 8.61
C SER A 42 10.78 -0.55 8.40
N LEU A 43 10.91 0.13 7.26
CA LEU A 43 10.15 1.32 6.88
C LEU A 43 9.45 1.07 5.54
N GLY A 44 8.13 1.24 5.54
CA GLY A 44 7.30 1.29 4.34
C GLY A 44 6.84 2.72 4.02
N ILE A 45 6.64 3.03 2.75
CA ILE A 45 5.97 4.23 2.26
C ILE A 45 4.72 3.76 1.54
N MET A 46 3.56 4.28 1.95
CA MET A 46 2.25 3.87 1.44
C MET A 46 1.58 5.02 0.70
N ASP A 47 1.05 4.71 -0.48
CA ASP A 47 0.24 5.63 -1.28
C ASP A 47 -0.90 4.87 -1.98
N SER A 48 -1.97 5.60 -2.31
CA SER A 48 -3.10 5.08 -3.08
C SER A 48 -3.30 5.88 -4.36
N GLN A 49 -3.47 5.17 -5.48
CA GLN A 49 -3.64 5.80 -6.78
C GLN A 49 -4.86 5.25 -7.50
N ASN A 50 -5.69 6.18 -7.99
CA ASN A 50 -6.85 5.84 -8.81
C ASN A 50 -6.40 5.63 -10.25
N ILE A 51 -6.69 4.44 -10.79
CA ILE A 51 -6.43 4.10 -12.19
C ILE A 51 -7.75 4.08 -12.94
N ARG A 52 -7.78 4.78 -14.08
CA ARG A 52 -8.88 4.65 -15.04
C ARG A 52 -8.80 3.27 -15.67
N CYS A 53 -9.79 2.42 -15.46
CA CYS A 53 -9.90 1.17 -16.22
C CYS A 53 -10.71 1.41 -17.48
N GLY A 54 -10.15 1.00 -18.63
CA GLY A 54 -10.93 0.70 -19.82
C GLY A 54 -11.89 -0.48 -19.59
N ASN A 55 -12.64 -0.85 -20.62
CA ASN A 55 -13.85 -1.69 -20.66
C ASN A 55 -13.78 -3.11 -20.01
N ILE A 56 -13.43 -3.22 -18.72
CA ILE A 56 -13.42 -4.46 -17.94
C ILE A 56 -14.84 -4.66 -17.38
N ARG A 57 -15.59 -5.56 -18.01
CA ARG A 57 -17.02 -5.83 -17.74
C ARG A 57 -17.32 -6.36 -16.31
N SER A 58 -16.32 -6.71 -15.51
CA SER A 58 -16.48 -7.50 -14.27
C SER A 58 -16.39 -6.74 -12.94
N LEU A 59 -15.86 -5.50 -12.89
CA LEU A 59 -15.76 -4.71 -11.65
C LEU A 59 -16.64 -3.45 -11.73
N LYS A 60 -17.96 -3.66 -11.70
CA LYS A 60 -18.98 -2.60 -11.79
C LYS A 60 -19.31 -2.02 -10.42
N ARG A 61 -18.78 -0.85 -10.07
CA ARG A 61 -19.50 0.15 -9.24
C ARG A 61 -18.80 1.51 -9.20
N PHE A 62 -19.61 2.56 -9.18
CA PHE A 62 -19.25 3.97 -9.25
C PHE A 62 -18.63 4.48 -7.94
N ASP A 63 -17.58 5.28 -8.05
CA ASP A 63 -17.12 6.18 -6.97
C ASP A 63 -17.75 7.57 -7.20
N GLY A 64 -18.50 8.05 -6.21
CA GLY A 64 -19.23 9.31 -6.26
C GLY A 64 -18.35 10.56 -6.17
N TYR A 65 -17.12 10.44 -5.67
CA TYR A 65 -16.28 11.61 -5.39
C TYR A 65 -15.47 12.10 -6.60
N LYS A 66 -15.11 11.20 -7.53
CA LYS A 66 -14.27 11.54 -8.70
C LYS A 66 -14.88 11.22 -10.07
N LYS A 67 -16.12 10.70 -10.14
CA LYS A 67 -16.83 10.36 -11.40
C LYS A 67 -15.97 9.53 -12.38
N ILE A 68 -15.10 8.65 -11.90
CA ILE A 68 -14.26 7.80 -12.73
C ILE A 68 -14.63 6.33 -12.47
N LYS A 69 -14.95 5.60 -13.53
CA LYS A 69 -14.98 4.11 -13.51
C LYS A 69 -13.53 3.64 -13.33
N GLY A 70 -13.19 3.09 -12.17
CA GLY A 70 -11.79 2.81 -11.88
C GLY A 70 -11.56 1.79 -10.77
N ILE A 71 -10.31 1.35 -10.72
CA ILE A 71 -9.72 0.61 -9.61
C ILE A 71 -8.80 1.57 -8.87
N LYS A 72 -8.61 1.33 -7.58
CA LYS A 72 -7.64 2.03 -6.76
C LYS A 72 -6.55 1.03 -6.39
N ARG A 73 -5.30 1.33 -6.73
CA ARG A 73 -4.15 0.55 -6.25
C ARG A 73 -3.65 1.17 -4.96
N HIS A 74 -3.36 0.33 -3.98
CA HIS A 74 -2.71 0.67 -2.73
C HIS A 74 -1.35 0.00 -2.78
N VAL A 75 -0.29 0.79 -2.68
CA VAL A 75 1.08 0.33 -2.86
C VAL A 75 1.88 0.66 -1.63
N VAL A 76 2.68 -0.29 -1.16
CA VAL A 76 3.69 -0.10 -0.12
C VAL A 76 5.05 -0.41 -0.71
N VAL A 77 5.99 0.53 -0.61
CA VAL A 77 7.38 0.36 -1.04
C VAL A 77 8.35 0.61 0.12
N ASP A 78 9.59 0.16 -0.02
CA ASP A 78 10.65 0.52 0.93
C ASP A 78 11.22 1.93 0.65
N LYS A 79 12.15 2.38 1.51
CA LYS A 79 12.85 3.68 1.35
C LYS A 79 13.64 3.85 0.05
N ASN A 80 13.92 2.77 -0.69
CA ASN A 80 14.61 2.78 -1.97
C ASN A 80 13.62 2.67 -3.16
N GLY A 81 12.32 2.55 -2.89
CA GLY A 81 11.28 2.35 -3.91
C GLY A 81 11.00 0.89 -4.27
N PHE A 82 11.61 -0.09 -3.57
CA PHE A 82 11.36 -1.49 -3.84
C PHE A 82 9.99 -1.92 -3.34
N LEU A 83 9.22 -2.59 -4.20
CA LEU A 83 7.87 -3.03 -3.88
C LEU A 83 7.85 -3.99 -2.68
N ILE A 84 6.93 -3.73 -1.75
CA ILE A 84 6.66 -4.59 -0.60
C ILE A 84 5.28 -5.22 -0.72
N ALA A 85 4.25 -4.40 -0.94
CA ALA A 85 2.88 -4.86 -1.06
C ALA A 85 2.16 -4.09 -2.16
N ILE A 86 1.27 -4.78 -2.86
CA ILE A 86 0.30 -4.14 -3.74
C ILE A 86 -1.07 -4.79 -3.53
N MET A 87 -2.09 -3.95 -3.41
CA MET A 87 -3.47 -4.38 -3.33
C MET A 87 -4.31 -3.53 -4.29
N VAL A 88 -5.21 -4.16 -5.02
CA VAL A 88 -6.13 -3.46 -5.92
C VAL A 88 -7.54 -3.58 -5.36
N THR A 89 -8.16 -2.44 -5.12
CA THR A 89 -9.55 -2.34 -4.68
C THR A 89 -10.39 -1.69 -5.75
N MET A 90 -11.71 -1.87 -5.69
CA MET A 90 -12.62 -0.99 -6.42
C MET A 90 -12.45 0.46 -5.97
N ALA A 91 -12.67 1.42 -6.87
CA ALA A 91 -12.54 2.84 -6.52
C ALA A 91 -13.51 3.31 -5.43
N ASN A 92 -14.66 2.65 -5.26
CA ASN A 92 -15.66 3.00 -4.25
C ASN A 92 -15.31 2.52 -2.82
N ILE A 93 -14.23 1.75 -2.65
CA ILE A 93 -13.77 1.34 -1.33
C ILE A 93 -13.08 2.54 -0.67
N HIS A 94 -13.64 2.95 0.46
CA HIS A 94 -13.09 4.04 1.26
C HIS A 94 -11.69 3.67 1.79
N ASP A 95 -10.78 4.64 1.80
CA ASP A 95 -9.37 4.40 2.11
C ASP A 95 -9.17 3.81 3.52
N SER A 96 -10.00 4.17 4.49
CA SER A 96 -9.98 3.56 5.84
C SER A 96 -10.16 2.04 5.82
N LYS A 97 -11.02 1.50 4.95
CA LYS A 97 -11.16 0.04 4.80
C LYS A 97 -9.99 -0.57 4.05
N ALA A 98 -9.48 0.13 3.04
CA ALA A 98 -8.33 -0.33 2.26
C ALA A 98 -7.05 -0.42 3.11
N VAL A 99 -6.84 0.51 4.04
CA VAL A 99 -5.72 0.47 4.99
C VAL A 99 -5.73 -0.82 5.79
N ILE A 100 -6.86 -1.17 6.41
CA ILE A 100 -6.94 -2.40 7.23
C ILE A 100 -6.62 -3.64 6.39
N LEU A 101 -7.08 -3.67 5.13
CA LEU A 101 -6.81 -4.77 4.22
C LEU A 101 -5.33 -4.86 3.85
N ILE A 102 -4.67 -3.75 3.50
CA ILE A 102 -3.25 -3.79 3.15
C ILE A 102 -2.36 -4.09 4.37
N MET A 103 -2.75 -3.66 5.58
CA MET A 103 -2.06 -4.06 6.82
C MET A 103 -2.16 -5.56 7.07
N ARG A 104 -3.31 -6.16 6.77
CA ARG A 104 -3.45 -7.62 6.84
C ARG A 104 -2.55 -8.33 5.84
N VAL A 105 -2.47 -7.83 4.60
CA VAL A 105 -1.55 -8.37 3.58
C VAL A 105 -0.09 -8.26 4.05
N LEU A 106 0.33 -7.12 4.61
CA LEU A 106 1.67 -6.95 5.17
C LEU A 106 1.97 -7.94 6.30
N LYS A 107 0.99 -8.21 7.17
CA LYS A 107 1.12 -9.16 8.28
C LYS A 107 1.19 -10.60 7.80
N GLU A 108 0.40 -10.95 6.79
CA GLU A 108 0.42 -12.28 6.16
C GLU A 108 1.72 -12.53 5.38
N MET A 109 2.33 -11.49 4.80
CA MET A 109 3.66 -11.57 4.17
C MET A 109 4.82 -11.60 5.16
N LEU A 110 4.56 -11.59 6.49
CA LEU A 110 5.57 -11.59 7.54
C LEU A 110 6.66 -10.50 7.34
N CYS A 111 6.28 -9.36 6.75
CA CYS A 111 7.22 -8.29 6.46
C CYS A 111 7.74 -7.65 7.77
N GLY A 112 9.04 -7.47 7.89
CA GLY A 112 9.71 -6.81 9.02
C GLY A 112 9.44 -5.29 9.16
N ILE A 113 8.35 -4.77 8.57
CA ILE A 113 7.96 -3.37 8.65
C ILE A 113 7.50 -3.03 10.06
N ILE A 114 7.97 -1.90 10.59
CA ILE A 114 7.55 -1.34 11.87
C ILE A 114 6.84 -0.01 11.65
N VAL A 115 7.38 0.82 10.76
CA VAL A 115 6.89 2.17 10.49
C VAL A 115 6.39 2.27 9.05
N ILE A 116 5.25 2.94 8.84
CA ILE A 116 4.67 3.20 7.53
C ILE A 116 4.46 4.71 7.39
N LEU A 117 5.11 5.33 6.41
CA LEU A 117 4.84 6.72 6.03
C LEU A 117 3.61 6.76 5.12
N ALA A 118 2.68 7.67 5.40
CA ALA A 118 1.45 7.80 4.63
C ALA A 118 1.03 9.28 4.49
N ASP A 119 0.15 9.57 3.54
CA ASP A 119 -0.33 10.94 3.29
C ASP A 119 -1.39 11.40 4.30
N GLY A 120 -1.85 12.64 4.15
CA GLY A 120 -2.87 13.24 4.99
C GLY A 120 -4.24 12.55 4.97
N GLY A 121 -4.52 11.70 3.98
CA GLY A 121 -5.76 10.92 3.88
C GLY A 121 -5.86 9.79 4.91
N TYR A 122 -4.73 9.41 5.52
CA TYR A 122 -4.64 8.32 6.51
C TYR A 122 -4.67 8.79 7.96
N ARG A 123 -5.06 10.05 8.22
CA ARG A 123 -5.22 10.57 9.58
C ARG A 123 -6.42 9.98 10.31
N GLY A 124 -6.41 10.13 11.63
CA GLY A 124 -7.54 9.81 12.50
C GLY A 124 -7.42 8.44 13.15
N GLU A 125 -8.57 7.90 13.58
CA GLU A 125 -8.68 6.67 14.38
C GLU A 125 -8.00 5.46 13.73
N ILE A 126 -7.87 5.46 12.41
CA ILE A 126 -7.23 4.39 11.65
C ILE A 126 -5.77 4.15 12.08
N VAL A 127 -5.04 5.20 12.46
CA VAL A 127 -3.65 5.10 12.93
C VAL A 127 -3.58 4.26 14.21
N ASP A 128 -4.47 4.54 15.15
CA ASP A 128 -4.53 3.83 16.43
C ASP A 128 -5.04 2.40 16.26
N MET A 129 -6.03 2.19 15.38
CA MET A 129 -6.52 0.85 15.03
C MET A 129 -5.41 0.00 14.44
N VAL A 130 -4.60 0.56 13.52
CA VAL A 130 -3.50 -0.17 12.89
C VAL A 130 -2.42 -0.52 13.90
N LYS A 131 -2.07 0.43 14.78
CA LYS A 131 -1.10 0.19 15.85
C LYS A 131 -1.57 -0.92 16.80
N LYS A 132 -2.83 -0.89 17.24
CA LYS A 132 -3.39 -1.89 18.17
C LYS A 132 -3.60 -3.26 17.51
N GLY A 133 -4.09 -3.30 16.27
CA GLY A 133 -4.44 -4.56 15.60
C GLY A 133 -3.26 -5.26 14.92
N PHE A 134 -2.30 -4.49 14.40
CA PHE A 134 -1.22 -5.03 13.57
C PHE A 134 0.18 -4.72 14.13
N GLY A 135 0.33 -3.76 15.04
CA GLY A 135 1.62 -3.36 15.60
C GLY A 135 2.39 -2.37 14.73
N TYR A 136 1.84 -1.95 13.58
CA TYR A 136 2.48 -0.98 12.70
C TYR A 136 2.24 0.46 13.18
N ILE A 137 3.26 1.29 13.05
CA ILE A 137 3.18 2.72 13.37
C ILE A 137 3.00 3.49 12.06
N ILE A 138 1.80 4.03 11.83
CA ILE A 138 1.57 4.93 10.70
C ILE A 138 2.01 6.34 11.10
N GLN A 139 2.99 6.88 10.37
CA GLN A 139 3.41 8.27 10.46
C GLN A 139 2.82 9.03 9.28
N VAL A 140 1.85 9.88 9.57
CA VAL A 140 1.25 10.75 8.56
C VAL A 140 2.17 11.93 8.28
N VAL A 141 2.64 12.04 7.03
CA VAL A 141 3.51 13.12 6.58
C VAL A 141 2.69 14.13 5.80
N LEU A 142 2.68 15.38 6.26
CA LEU A 142 1.91 16.46 5.67
C LEU A 142 2.75 17.26 4.71
N ARG A 143 2.12 17.68 3.60
CA ARG A 143 2.71 18.66 2.70
C ARG A 143 2.75 20.00 3.45
N PRO A 144 3.91 20.68 3.54
CA PRO A 144 3.97 22.00 4.16
C PRO A 144 3.14 23.00 3.35
N ASP A 145 2.31 23.81 4.03
CA ASP A 145 1.27 24.68 3.45
C ASP A 145 1.75 25.79 2.47
N LYS A 146 3.05 25.92 2.22
CA LYS A 146 3.63 27.02 1.42
C LYS A 146 3.73 26.78 -0.08
N GLN A 147 3.25 25.67 -0.64
CA GLN A 147 3.35 25.41 -2.08
C GLN A 147 1.99 24.99 -2.67
N LYS A 148 1.09 25.97 -2.84
CA LYS A 148 -0.21 25.76 -3.49
C LYS A 148 -0.13 25.63 -5.02
N ASN A 149 0.99 25.98 -5.67
CA ASN A 149 1.00 26.15 -7.13
C ASN A 149 2.00 25.30 -7.92
N ASN A 150 2.81 24.43 -7.31
CA ASN A 150 3.67 23.51 -8.06
C ASN A 150 3.79 22.17 -7.34
N PHE A 151 3.46 21.08 -8.03
CA PHE A 151 3.78 19.73 -7.57
C PHE A 151 5.29 19.55 -7.68
N GLN A 152 6.00 19.64 -6.56
CA GLN A 152 7.39 19.22 -6.47
C GLN A 152 7.44 17.93 -5.65
N PRO A 153 7.90 16.81 -6.24
CA PRO A 153 8.11 15.59 -5.49
C PRO A 153 9.11 15.87 -4.36
N ILE A 154 8.70 15.66 -3.10
CA ILE A 154 9.64 15.80 -1.98
C ILE A 154 10.60 14.61 -2.05
N HIS A 155 11.82 14.87 -2.53
CA HIS A 155 12.85 13.87 -2.72
C HIS A 155 12.98 12.97 -1.48
N LYS A 156 12.87 11.65 -1.70
CA LYS A 156 12.91 10.54 -0.74
C LYS A 156 11.67 10.27 0.12
N ARG A 157 10.62 11.10 0.07
CA ARG A 157 9.37 10.87 0.84
C ARG A 157 8.23 10.30 0.01
N TRP A 158 8.20 10.65 -1.28
CA TRP A 158 7.22 10.18 -2.26
C TRP A 158 7.97 9.51 -3.39
N ILE A 159 8.24 8.20 -3.25
CA ILE A 159 8.91 7.39 -4.29
C ILE A 159 7.87 6.71 -5.21
N ILE A 160 6.59 6.74 -4.82
CA ILE A 160 5.49 6.05 -5.51
C ILE A 160 4.78 6.95 -6.55
N GLU A 161 5.07 8.25 -6.58
CA GLU A 161 4.49 9.21 -7.54
C GLU A 161 5.26 9.25 -8.88
#